data_AF-A0A673VV07-F1
#
_entry.id   AF-A0A673VV07-F1
#
_cell.length_a   1.000
_cell.length_b   1.000
_cell.length_c   1.000
_cell.angle_alpha   90.00
_cell.angle_beta   90.00
_cell.angle_gamma   90.00
#
_symmetry.space_group_name_H-M   'P 1'
#
loop_
_entity.id
_entity.type
_entity.pdbx_description
1 polymer ?
#
loop_
_entity_poly.entity_id
_entity_poly.type
_entity_poly.pdbx_seq_one_letter_code
_entity_poly.pdbx_strand_id
1 'polypeptide(L)'
;MIFPCDSDHFQWWKRPSGVAAVCLGLLCVLLLAGIIGLSVYYGVIDHHCSTERDQQTSYSLLTKEGDQQPTSYNNLTKEGDQLQSSYNTLTKERDQLQNSYNTLTKERDQLQNSYNTLTKERDQLHNSLTTRTKDRDQQQNSLKVMTAERDQLQNSLNIRTTEKNLLQNSLTTKTKEKEQLQNILTTITRERDQLQNNLNTRTTERDQLQNSLNTRTTEKKQLQNSLTTKTKAKDQLQNTLTTIARERDQLQNNLNTRTTERDQLQNSLNTRTTERDQLQNSLNTTASERDQLQNRLRFYQKPCLDGWWKFGTSCYFVSSTMDTGGGGQKACRAMGGELVIINSREEQIFIHGFKKNVWIGIYKEYGIWKWVDNTPFNTT
;
A
#
# COMPACT_ATOMS: atom_id res chain seq x y z
N MET A 1 51.42 -45.78 79.07
CA MET A 1 52.03 -44.66 79.82
C MET A 1 50.93 -44.14 80.75
N ILE A 2 50.87 -44.32 82.07
CA ILE A 2 51.82 -44.49 83.22
C ILE A 2 51.50 -43.36 84.22
N PHE A 3 50.78 -43.71 85.30
CA PHE A 3 50.93 -43.34 86.74
C PHE A 3 51.08 -41.86 87.21
N PRO A 4 51.04 -41.53 88.54
CA PRO A 4 50.79 -42.37 89.76
C PRO A 4 49.83 -41.83 90.88
N CYS A 5 49.45 -42.73 91.82
CA CYS A 5 49.35 -42.61 93.32
C CYS A 5 48.42 -41.55 94.01
N ASP A 6 47.91 -41.71 95.26
CA ASP A 6 47.68 -42.89 96.17
C ASP A 6 46.73 -42.54 97.37
N SER A 7 46.39 -43.57 98.17
CA SER A 7 46.09 -43.56 99.64
C SER A 7 44.77 -43.01 100.28
N ASP A 8 43.94 -44.00 100.72
CA ASP A 8 43.66 -44.36 102.14
C ASP A 8 42.41 -43.95 102.99
N HIS A 9 41.98 -44.98 103.76
CA HIS A 9 41.43 -45.00 105.14
C HIS A 9 39.90 -45.02 105.50
N PHE A 10 39.36 -46.24 105.53
CA PHE A 10 38.80 -46.98 106.70
C PHE A 10 37.39 -46.75 107.33
N GLN A 11 36.90 -47.85 107.92
CA GLN A 11 35.52 -48.24 108.31
C GLN A 11 34.97 -47.70 109.65
N TRP A 12 33.62 -47.71 109.80
CA TRP A 12 32.84 -48.51 110.80
C TRP A 12 31.31 -48.28 110.58
N TRP A 13 30.33 -49.16 110.87
CA TRP A 13 30.26 -50.64 111.04
C TRP A 13 28.78 -51.12 110.98
N LYS A 14 28.47 -52.42 111.22
CA LYS A 14 27.08 -52.96 111.26
C LYS A 14 27.00 -54.34 111.98
N ARG A 15 25.87 -54.62 112.66
CA ARG A 15 25.25 -55.94 113.03
C ARG A 15 25.40 -56.55 114.46
N PRO A 16 24.51 -57.51 114.87
CA PRO A 16 24.37 -58.03 116.25
C PRO A 16 24.53 -59.58 116.43
N SER A 17 24.61 -60.02 117.69
CA SER A 17 24.31 -61.37 118.27
C SER A 17 24.21 -61.24 119.82
N GLY A 18 23.83 -62.20 120.68
CA GLY A 18 23.36 -63.60 120.58
C GLY A 18 22.86 -64.11 121.97
N VAL A 19 22.56 -65.40 122.18
CA VAL A 19 22.10 -65.99 123.49
C VAL A 19 22.74 -67.36 123.77
N ALA A 20 23.22 -67.63 125.00
CA ALA A 20 23.30 -68.98 125.61
C ALA A 20 23.70 -68.99 127.11
N ALA A 21 23.33 -70.10 127.78
CA ALA A 21 23.88 -70.69 129.02
C ALA A 21 23.48 -70.14 130.42
N VAL A 22 22.83 -71.03 131.19
CA VAL A 22 22.52 -70.95 132.63
C VAL A 22 23.36 -72.04 133.35
N CYS A 23 23.47 -71.97 134.68
CA CYS A 23 23.96 -73.01 135.61
C CYS A 23 25.48 -73.08 135.90
N LEU A 24 25.98 -72.22 136.79
CA LEU A 24 27.23 -72.48 137.53
C LEU A 24 27.22 -72.02 139.01
N GLY A 25 26.11 -72.29 139.70
CA GLY A 25 25.99 -72.22 141.17
C GLY A 25 25.70 -70.81 141.75
N LEU A 26 24.93 -70.67 142.82
CA LEU A 26 24.28 -71.69 143.67
C LEU A 26 25.22 -72.76 144.25
N LEU A 27 26.51 -72.44 144.31
CA LEU A 27 27.46 -73.11 145.20
C LEU A 27 27.78 -72.14 146.33
N CYS A 28 27.11 -72.39 147.45
CA CYS A 28 27.38 -71.90 148.80
C CYS A 28 27.53 -70.38 149.01
N VAL A 29 26.51 -69.63 149.47
CA VAL A 29 25.44 -70.00 150.42
C VAL A 29 26.01 -70.78 151.62
N LEU A 30 26.12 -70.12 152.77
CA LEU A 30 26.48 -70.74 154.06
C LEU A 30 27.93 -71.23 154.24
N LEU A 31 28.91 -70.68 153.52
CA LEU A 31 30.30 -70.72 154.02
C LEU A 31 30.81 -69.36 154.44
N LEU A 32 30.61 -69.15 155.75
CA LEU A 32 31.44 -68.35 156.63
C LEU A 32 31.23 -66.83 156.44
N ALA A 33 30.32 -66.20 157.18
CA ALA A 33 30.17 -66.36 158.64
C ALA A 33 31.52 -66.35 159.41
N GLY A 34 32.61 -65.91 158.77
CA GLY A 34 33.93 -65.66 159.35
C GLY A 34 34.22 -64.18 159.61
N ILE A 35 33.60 -63.26 158.85
CA ILE A 35 33.66 -61.80 159.09
C ILE A 35 32.30 -61.22 159.49
N ILE A 36 31.58 -61.98 160.32
CA ILE A 36 30.90 -61.40 161.50
C ILE A 36 31.90 -61.36 162.70
N GLY A 37 33.07 -62.00 162.57
CA GLY A 37 34.01 -62.29 163.65
C GLY A 37 35.20 -61.34 163.85
N LEU A 38 35.23 -60.11 163.31
CA LEU A 38 36.35 -59.17 163.55
C LEU A 38 35.95 -57.75 163.98
N SER A 39 34.66 -57.49 164.23
CA SER A 39 34.19 -56.36 165.06
C SER A 39 32.74 -56.50 165.56
N VAL A 40 32.29 -57.74 165.81
CA VAL A 40 31.67 -58.06 167.13
C VAL A 40 32.77 -58.41 168.16
N TYR A 41 34.04 -58.33 167.74
CA TYR A 41 35.27 -58.54 168.53
C TYR A 41 35.44 -57.63 169.77
N TYR A 42 34.56 -56.65 169.97
CA TYR A 42 34.20 -56.16 171.31
C TYR A 42 32.66 -56.01 171.37
N GLY A 43 31.90 -56.79 172.14
CA GLY A 43 32.28 -57.83 173.10
C GLY A 43 31.74 -57.48 174.49
N VAL A 44 30.46 -57.81 174.74
CA VAL A 44 29.85 -57.76 176.08
C VAL A 44 29.99 -59.14 176.72
N ILE A 45 31.21 -59.44 177.18
CA ILE A 45 31.66 -60.54 178.06
C ILE A 45 33.02 -60.05 178.60
N ASP A 46 33.32 -59.97 179.89
CA ASP A 46 32.52 -60.21 181.11
C ASP A 46 33.28 -59.60 182.31
N HIS A 47 32.85 -60.01 183.51
CA HIS A 47 33.66 -60.23 184.70
C HIS A 47 33.70 -59.12 185.75
N HIS A 48 32.73 -59.25 186.64
CA HIS A 48 32.87 -59.05 188.08
C HIS A 48 34.30 -59.31 188.61
N CYS A 49 34.70 -58.45 189.56
CA CYS A 49 35.41 -58.85 190.78
C CYS A 49 36.67 -59.73 190.61
N SER A 50 37.85 -59.10 190.64
CA SER A 50 38.79 -59.31 191.76
C SER A 50 40.05 -58.45 191.61
N THR A 51 40.38 -57.59 192.57
CA THR A 51 40.95 -57.89 193.90
C THR A 51 42.48 -57.75 193.83
N GLU A 52 42.93 -56.62 194.40
CA GLU A 52 44.20 -56.46 195.13
C GLU A 52 45.49 -56.31 194.31
N ARG A 53 46.53 -55.59 194.78
CA ARG A 53 46.72 -54.69 195.95
C ARG A 53 47.83 -53.70 195.51
N ASP A 54 47.98 -52.48 196.02
CA ASP A 54 47.88 -52.00 197.39
C ASP A 54 47.21 -50.61 197.43
N GLN A 55 46.22 -50.42 198.32
CA GLN A 55 46.33 -49.62 199.57
C GLN A 55 46.49 -48.10 199.34
N GLN A 56 45.75 -47.23 200.04
CA GLN A 56 44.89 -47.43 201.22
C GLN A 56 43.93 -46.24 201.39
N THR A 57 42.87 -46.43 202.19
CA THR A 57 42.32 -45.44 203.15
C THR A 57 42.01 -44.01 202.62
N SER A 58 40.85 -43.39 202.77
CA SER A 58 39.56 -43.61 203.41
C SER A 58 38.89 -42.22 203.39
N TYR A 59 37.56 -42.17 203.38
CA TYR A 59 36.66 -41.04 203.69
C TYR A 59 37.24 -39.64 204.01
N SER A 60 36.72 -38.68 203.21
CA SER A 60 36.49 -37.25 203.52
C SER A 60 37.66 -36.35 203.90
N LEU A 61 38.04 -35.45 202.98
CA LEU A 61 38.19 -34.00 203.25
C LEU A 61 38.31 -33.15 201.96
N LEU A 62 37.30 -32.30 201.77
CA LEU A 62 37.23 -31.00 201.08
C LEU A 62 38.32 -30.50 200.08
N THR A 63 37.80 -29.83 199.02
CA THR A 63 38.41 -28.78 198.17
C THR A 63 39.42 -29.14 197.07
N LYS A 64 38.95 -29.30 195.82
CA LYS A 64 38.96 -28.25 194.77
C LYS A 64 38.43 -28.78 193.43
N GLU A 65 37.67 -27.96 192.71
CA GLU A 65 37.04 -28.29 191.43
C GLU A 65 36.98 -27.02 190.55
N GLY A 66 37.08 -27.18 189.21
CA GLY A 66 36.82 -26.11 188.23
C GLY A 66 38.02 -25.63 187.39
N ASP A 67 38.12 -26.12 186.15
CA ASP A 67 38.42 -25.34 184.92
C ASP A 67 38.57 -26.25 183.68
N GLN A 68 37.47 -26.64 183.02
CA GLN A 68 37.53 -27.36 181.74
C GLN A 68 36.27 -27.29 180.86
N GLN A 69 35.68 -26.10 180.65
CA GLN A 69 34.41 -25.95 179.92
C GLN A 69 34.32 -24.86 178.81
N PRO A 70 35.10 -23.75 178.80
CA PRO A 70 34.92 -22.70 177.77
C PRO A 70 35.45 -23.00 176.34
N THR A 71 36.38 -23.94 176.18
CA THR A 71 37.19 -24.03 174.95
C THR A 71 36.49 -24.75 173.78
N SER A 72 35.64 -25.75 174.08
CA SER A 72 34.98 -26.57 173.04
C SER A 72 33.85 -25.80 172.33
N TYR A 73 33.11 -24.97 173.07
CA TYR A 73 31.94 -24.25 172.54
C TYR A 73 32.33 -23.25 171.44
N ASN A 74 33.47 -22.57 171.61
CA ASN A 74 33.96 -21.55 170.67
C ASN A 74 34.36 -22.10 169.29
N ASN A 75 34.72 -23.39 169.17
CA ASN A 75 35.13 -23.97 167.89
C ASN A 75 33.91 -24.33 167.00
N LEU A 76 32.85 -24.92 167.57
CA LEU A 76 31.63 -25.22 166.80
C LEU A 76 30.95 -23.95 166.28
N THR A 77 30.95 -22.85 167.05
CA THR A 77 30.40 -21.56 166.58
C THR A 77 31.17 -21.07 165.35
N LYS A 78 32.51 -21.22 165.35
CA LYS A 78 33.37 -20.83 164.22
C LYS A 78 33.10 -21.61 162.94
N GLU A 79 32.89 -22.93 163.05
CA GLU A 79 32.50 -23.77 161.91
C GLU A 79 31.08 -23.45 161.43
N GLY A 80 30.15 -23.16 162.35
CA GLY A 80 28.81 -22.68 162.03
C GLY A 80 28.83 -21.37 161.24
N ASP A 81 29.60 -20.37 161.70
CA ASP A 81 29.77 -19.08 161.02
C ASP A 81 30.45 -19.23 159.65
N GLN A 82 31.44 -20.13 159.52
CA GLN A 82 32.06 -20.46 158.24
C GLN A 82 31.07 -21.12 157.27
N LEU A 83 30.26 -22.07 157.75
CA LEU A 83 29.24 -22.74 156.93
C LEU A 83 28.12 -21.78 156.53
N GLN A 84 27.70 -20.89 157.43
CA GLN A 84 26.75 -19.81 157.16
C GLN A 84 27.29 -18.83 156.11
N SER A 85 28.59 -18.46 156.19
CA SER A 85 29.27 -17.63 155.20
C SER A 85 29.36 -18.32 153.82
N SER A 86 29.66 -19.62 153.80
CA SER A 86 29.66 -20.44 152.59
C SER A 86 28.26 -20.52 151.95
N TYR A 87 27.23 -20.81 152.75
CA TYR A 87 25.84 -20.84 152.30
C TYR A 87 25.36 -19.49 151.75
N ASN A 88 25.69 -18.39 152.43
CA ASN A 88 25.41 -17.02 151.97
C ASN A 88 26.15 -16.68 150.66
N THR A 89 27.34 -17.25 150.44
CA THR A 89 28.12 -17.05 149.20
C THR A 89 27.52 -17.86 148.05
N LEU A 90 27.25 -19.15 148.26
CA LEU A 90 26.63 -20.03 147.26
C LEU A 90 25.23 -19.54 146.85
N THR A 91 24.50 -18.91 147.78
CA THR A 91 23.22 -18.25 147.51
C THR A 91 23.39 -17.06 146.56
N LYS A 92 24.41 -16.22 146.75
CA LYS A 92 24.72 -15.11 145.83
C LYS A 92 25.16 -15.62 144.46
N GLU A 93 25.96 -16.66 144.39
CA GLU A 93 26.38 -17.28 143.12
C GLU A 93 25.20 -17.88 142.36
N ARG A 94 24.28 -18.58 143.06
CA ARG A 94 23.00 -19.04 142.49
C ARG A 94 22.20 -17.87 141.93
N ASP A 95 22.06 -16.78 142.66
CA ASP A 95 21.24 -15.64 142.24
C ASP A 95 21.89 -14.86 141.07
N GLN A 96 23.23 -14.77 141.05
CA GLN A 96 23.98 -14.26 139.90
C GLN A 96 23.81 -15.16 138.66
N LEU A 97 23.91 -16.48 138.84
CA LEU A 97 23.70 -17.46 137.76
C LEU A 97 22.27 -17.44 137.25
N GLN A 98 21.27 -17.31 138.13
CA GLN A 98 19.87 -17.15 137.77
C GLN A 98 19.63 -15.86 136.99
N ASN A 99 20.27 -14.75 137.39
CA ASN A 99 20.19 -13.49 136.65
C ASN A 99 20.87 -13.57 135.27
N SER A 100 22.01 -14.26 135.19
CA SER A 100 22.71 -14.56 133.94
C SER A 100 21.84 -15.43 133.01
N TYR A 101 21.24 -16.51 133.54
CA TYR A 101 20.31 -17.38 132.81
C TYR A 101 19.07 -16.61 132.31
N ASN A 102 18.48 -15.76 133.15
CA ASN A 102 17.35 -14.90 132.79
C ASN A 102 17.72 -13.89 131.70
N THR A 103 18.98 -13.42 131.67
CA THR A 103 19.50 -12.49 130.65
C THR A 103 19.73 -13.22 129.33
N LEU A 104 20.43 -14.36 129.36
CA LEU A 104 20.66 -15.21 128.19
C LEU A 104 19.36 -15.74 127.58
N THR A 105 18.33 -15.97 128.40
CA THR A 105 16.97 -16.31 127.94
C THR A 105 16.35 -15.17 127.14
N LYS A 106 16.47 -13.92 127.59
CA LYS A 106 16.00 -12.74 126.84
C LYS A 106 16.78 -12.54 125.54
N GLU A 107 18.10 -12.73 125.56
CA GLU A 107 18.94 -12.65 124.35
C GLU A 107 18.57 -13.74 123.33
N ARG A 108 18.35 -14.98 123.79
CA ARG A 108 17.82 -16.07 122.95
C ARG A 108 16.49 -15.71 122.33
N ASP A 109 15.56 -15.15 123.11
CA ASP A 109 14.21 -14.81 122.63
C ASP A 109 14.22 -13.61 121.67
N GLN A 110 15.10 -12.63 121.90
CA GLN A 110 15.38 -11.54 120.96
C GLN A 110 15.99 -12.07 119.66
N LEU A 111 16.97 -12.97 119.74
CA LEU A 111 17.61 -13.60 118.58
C LEU A 111 16.61 -14.48 117.81
N GLN A 112 15.74 -15.21 118.50
CA GLN A 112 14.66 -16.00 117.89
C GLN A 112 13.66 -15.09 117.17
N ASN A 113 13.30 -13.94 117.75
CA ASN A 113 12.43 -12.97 117.11
C ASN A 113 13.09 -12.31 115.88
N SER A 114 14.40 -12.01 115.96
CA SER A 114 15.20 -11.53 114.83
C SER A 114 15.26 -12.56 113.71
N TYR A 115 15.57 -13.83 114.03
CA TYR A 115 15.58 -14.94 113.09
C TYR A 115 14.21 -15.16 112.42
N ASN A 116 13.12 -15.11 113.20
CA ASN A 116 11.76 -15.22 112.68
C ASN A 116 11.40 -14.05 111.73
N THR A 117 11.94 -12.85 111.99
CA THR A 117 11.78 -11.66 111.14
C THR A 117 12.56 -11.81 109.84
N LEU A 118 13.85 -12.16 109.93
CA LEU A 118 14.74 -12.39 108.78
C LEU A 118 14.22 -13.53 107.88
N THR A 119 13.59 -14.55 108.47
CA THR A 119 12.92 -15.64 107.74
C THR A 119 11.73 -15.11 106.90
N LYS A 120 10.90 -14.23 107.47
CA LYS A 120 9.80 -13.58 106.72
C LYS A 120 10.32 -12.69 105.60
N GLU A 121 11.37 -11.92 105.84
CA GLU A 121 12.02 -11.08 104.82
C GLU A 121 12.60 -11.92 103.68
N ARG A 122 13.30 -13.02 104.00
CA ARG A 122 13.79 -14.00 103.02
C ARG A 122 12.65 -14.55 102.17
N ASP A 123 11.53 -14.92 102.78
CA ASP A 123 10.39 -15.52 102.07
C ASP A 123 9.64 -14.48 101.21
N GLN A 124 9.53 -13.24 101.69
CA GLN A 124 9.04 -12.10 100.90
C GLN A 124 9.94 -11.78 99.70
N LEU A 125 11.26 -11.79 99.90
CA LEU A 125 12.25 -11.61 98.83
C LEU A 125 12.18 -12.77 97.83
N HIS A 126 12.05 -14.01 98.30
CA HIS A 126 11.90 -15.19 97.45
C HIS A 126 10.64 -15.10 96.58
N ASN A 127 9.49 -14.75 97.16
CA ASN A 127 8.24 -14.51 96.42
C ASN A 127 8.34 -13.35 95.41
N SER A 128 9.06 -12.29 95.79
CA SER A 128 9.31 -11.15 94.88
C SER A 128 10.23 -11.54 93.71
N LEU A 129 11.22 -12.40 93.95
CA LEU A 129 12.20 -12.84 92.97
C LEU A 129 11.62 -13.90 92.02
N THR A 130 10.77 -14.81 92.51
CA THR A 130 10.01 -15.75 91.67
C THR A 130 8.99 -15.02 90.78
N THR A 131 8.26 -14.04 91.32
CA THR A 131 7.37 -13.18 90.52
C THR A 131 8.15 -12.43 89.44
N ARG A 132 9.24 -11.74 89.81
CA ARG A 132 10.08 -10.98 88.85
C ARG A 132 10.74 -11.89 87.79
N THR A 133 11.01 -13.15 88.13
CA THR A 133 11.49 -14.17 87.18
C THR A 133 10.39 -14.50 86.15
N LYS A 134 9.17 -14.74 86.61
CA LYS A 134 8.01 -14.99 85.73
C LYS A 134 7.74 -13.81 84.79
N ASP A 135 7.81 -12.58 85.30
CA ASP A 135 7.63 -11.36 84.50
C ASP A 135 8.72 -11.22 83.42
N ARG A 136 9.99 -11.46 83.79
CA ARG A 136 11.13 -11.47 82.84
C ARG A 136 10.94 -12.51 81.76
N ASP A 137 10.54 -13.73 82.12
CA ASP A 137 10.39 -14.83 81.18
C ASP A 137 9.19 -14.59 80.24
N GLN A 138 8.11 -13.96 80.73
CA GLN A 138 6.98 -13.48 79.92
C GLN A 138 7.39 -12.36 78.95
N GLN A 139 8.18 -11.38 79.41
CA GLN A 139 8.75 -10.33 78.56
C GLN A 139 9.69 -10.92 77.48
N GLN A 140 10.54 -11.87 77.84
CA GLN A 140 11.44 -12.54 76.90
C GLN A 140 10.67 -13.35 75.85
N ASN A 141 9.54 -13.95 76.22
CA ASN A 141 8.65 -14.61 75.26
C ASN A 141 7.99 -13.59 74.30
N SER A 142 7.50 -12.46 74.81
CA SER A 142 6.94 -11.38 73.97
C SER A 142 7.98 -10.81 73.00
N LEU A 143 9.23 -10.61 73.46
CA LEU A 143 10.36 -10.19 72.61
C LEU A 143 10.67 -11.19 71.49
N LYS A 144 10.62 -12.50 71.76
CA LYS A 144 10.77 -13.54 70.74
C LYS A 144 9.65 -13.47 69.69
N VAL A 145 8.41 -13.29 70.11
CA VAL A 145 7.25 -13.16 69.21
C VAL A 145 7.40 -11.93 68.30
N MET A 146 7.65 -10.74 68.88
CA MET A 146 7.86 -9.52 68.09
C MET A 146 9.06 -9.59 67.14
N THR A 147 10.11 -10.33 67.51
CA THR A 147 11.27 -10.57 66.63
C THR A 147 10.86 -11.42 65.43
N ALA A 148 10.10 -12.50 65.64
CA ALA A 148 9.59 -13.34 64.57
C ALA A 148 8.61 -12.60 63.64
N GLU A 149 7.72 -11.77 64.20
CA GLU A 149 6.80 -10.90 63.44
C GLU A 149 7.56 -9.88 62.59
N ARG A 150 8.57 -9.22 63.15
CA ARG A 150 9.46 -8.30 62.42
C ARG A 150 10.14 -9.01 61.25
N ASP A 151 10.65 -10.22 61.46
CA ASP A 151 11.37 -10.96 60.43
C ASP A 151 10.43 -11.45 59.32
N GLN A 152 9.19 -11.83 59.66
CA GLN A 152 8.11 -12.11 58.69
C GLN A 152 7.72 -10.86 57.86
N LEU A 153 7.59 -9.69 58.52
CA LEU A 153 7.32 -8.42 57.85
C LEU A 153 8.46 -8.02 56.91
N GLN A 154 9.72 -8.19 57.35
CA GLN A 154 10.91 -7.93 56.52
C GLN A 154 10.94 -8.83 55.28
N ASN A 155 10.65 -10.13 55.42
CA ASN A 155 10.55 -11.04 54.29
C ASN A 155 9.43 -10.61 53.31
N SER A 156 8.26 -10.27 53.84
CA SER A 156 7.12 -9.78 53.05
C SER A 156 7.44 -8.49 52.27
N LEU A 157 8.24 -7.59 52.87
CA LEU A 157 8.67 -6.33 52.26
C LEU A 157 9.74 -6.56 51.17
N ASN A 158 10.64 -7.52 51.37
CA ASN A 158 11.62 -7.94 50.37
C ASN A 158 10.93 -8.57 49.13
N ILE A 159 9.93 -9.44 49.35
CA ILE A 159 9.10 -10.02 48.27
C ILE A 159 8.40 -8.90 47.49
N ARG A 160 7.69 -7.99 48.19
CA ARG A 160 6.95 -6.89 47.56
C ARG A 160 7.85 -5.91 46.81
N THR A 161 9.09 -5.73 47.25
CA THR A 161 10.11 -4.93 46.54
C THR A 161 10.55 -5.64 45.25
N THR A 162 10.70 -6.96 45.28
CA THR A 162 11.01 -7.77 44.09
C THR A 162 9.86 -7.72 43.07
N GLU A 163 8.61 -7.89 43.53
CA GLU A 163 7.41 -7.74 42.69
C GLU A 163 7.33 -6.35 42.06
N LYS A 164 7.55 -5.28 42.84
CA LYS A 164 7.60 -3.91 42.33
C LYS A 164 8.64 -3.73 41.24
N ASN A 165 9.84 -4.30 41.39
CA ASN A 165 10.90 -4.21 40.40
C ASN A 165 10.56 -4.98 39.12
N LEU A 166 9.93 -6.16 39.22
CA LEU A 166 9.42 -6.91 38.07
C LEU A 166 8.33 -6.13 37.31
N LEU A 167 7.39 -5.53 38.03
CA LEU A 167 6.35 -4.67 37.45
C LEU A 167 6.94 -3.42 36.78
N GLN A 168 7.95 -2.79 37.39
CA GLN A 168 8.67 -1.65 36.80
C GLN A 168 9.38 -2.03 35.50
N ASN A 169 10.06 -3.19 35.46
CA ASN A 169 10.71 -3.70 34.25
C ASN A 169 9.68 -4.01 33.14
N SER A 170 8.56 -4.64 33.49
CA SER A 170 7.45 -4.89 32.56
C SER A 170 6.88 -3.58 32.00
N LEU A 171 6.63 -2.58 32.86
CA LEU A 171 6.13 -1.26 32.47
C LEU A 171 7.09 -0.54 31.52
N THR A 172 8.40 -0.51 31.82
CA THR A 172 9.39 0.12 30.93
C THR A 172 9.48 -0.57 29.57
N THR A 173 9.31 -1.89 29.52
CA THR A 173 9.24 -2.66 28.27
C THR A 173 7.99 -2.28 27.47
N LYS A 174 6.81 -2.24 28.12
CA LYS A 174 5.55 -1.84 27.48
C LYS A 174 5.55 -0.39 27.00
N THR A 175 6.24 0.52 27.69
CA THR A 175 6.45 1.90 27.19
C THR A 175 7.27 1.91 25.90
N LYS A 176 8.36 1.13 25.82
CA LYS A 176 9.17 1.02 24.59
C LYS A 176 8.38 0.42 23.42
N GLU A 177 7.59 -0.64 23.67
CA GLU A 177 6.69 -1.21 22.66
C GLU A 177 5.69 -0.17 22.15
N LYS A 178 5.09 0.63 23.06
CA LYS A 178 4.18 1.71 22.70
C LYS A 178 4.87 2.78 21.84
N GLU A 179 6.08 3.23 22.21
CA GLU A 179 6.86 4.21 21.43
C GLU A 179 7.20 3.68 20.03
N GLN A 180 7.58 2.41 19.91
CA GLN A 180 7.81 1.75 18.61
C GLN A 180 6.55 1.73 17.75
N LEU A 181 5.41 1.31 18.32
CA LEU A 181 4.11 1.32 17.62
C LEU A 181 3.69 2.74 17.21
N GLN A 182 3.97 3.74 18.04
CA GLN A 182 3.66 5.14 17.77
C GLN A 182 4.52 5.70 16.62
N ASN A 183 5.79 5.32 16.52
CA ASN A 183 6.65 5.65 15.37
C ASN A 183 6.23 4.94 14.08
N ILE A 184 5.78 3.69 14.16
CA ILE A 184 5.22 2.96 13.01
C ILE A 184 3.93 3.65 12.53
N LEU A 185 3.06 4.05 13.47
CA LEU A 185 1.80 4.74 13.16
C LEU A 185 2.02 6.10 12.47
N THR A 186 2.99 6.91 12.92
CA THR A 186 3.32 8.18 12.24
C THR A 186 3.89 7.94 10.84
N THR A 187 4.69 6.89 10.65
CA THR A 187 5.23 6.51 9.33
C THR A 187 4.11 6.11 8.36
N ILE A 188 3.22 5.19 8.76
CA ILE A 188 2.07 4.74 7.96
C ILE A 188 1.13 5.91 7.65
N THR A 189 0.92 6.82 8.62
CA THR A 189 0.12 8.04 8.42
C THR A 189 0.71 8.91 7.30
N ARG A 190 2.02 9.13 7.33
CA ARG A 190 2.74 9.91 6.31
C ARG A 190 2.66 9.26 4.92
N GLU A 191 2.78 7.94 4.84
CA GLU A 191 2.66 7.18 3.59
C GLU A 191 1.25 7.24 3.01
N ARG A 192 0.22 7.08 3.85
CA ARG A 192 -1.19 7.26 3.47
C ARG A 192 -1.42 8.65 2.87
N ASP A 193 -0.89 9.70 3.49
CA ASP A 193 -1.09 11.07 3.02
C ASP A 193 -0.35 11.35 1.70
N GLN A 194 0.83 10.74 1.50
CA GLN A 194 1.52 10.75 0.20
C GLN A 194 0.72 10.02 -0.89
N LEU A 195 0.14 8.85 -0.57
CA LEU A 195 -0.71 8.09 -1.49
C LEU A 195 -1.99 8.85 -1.84
N GLN A 196 -2.61 9.55 -0.88
CA GLN A 196 -3.79 10.39 -1.11
C GLN A 196 -3.47 11.54 -2.06
N ASN A 197 -2.33 12.22 -1.88
CA ASN A 197 -1.91 13.28 -2.80
C ASN A 197 -1.64 12.74 -4.22
N ASN A 198 -0.99 11.58 -4.35
CA ASN A 198 -0.79 10.93 -5.65
C ASN A 198 -2.13 10.53 -6.32
N LEU A 199 -3.10 10.05 -5.54
CA LEU A 199 -4.45 9.72 -6.02
C LEU A 199 -5.19 10.96 -6.53
N ASN A 200 -5.11 12.07 -5.80
CA ASN A 200 -5.71 13.35 -6.18
C ASN A 200 -5.11 13.86 -7.50
N THR A 201 -3.77 13.83 -7.65
CA THR A 201 -3.07 14.19 -8.88
C THR A 201 -3.52 13.34 -10.07
N ARG A 202 -3.53 12.01 -9.93
CA ARG A 202 -3.99 11.09 -11.00
C ARG A 202 -5.47 11.30 -11.37
N THR A 203 -6.29 11.70 -10.40
CA THR A 203 -7.70 12.05 -10.65
C THR A 203 -7.79 13.28 -11.54
N THR A 204 -7.01 14.33 -11.26
CA THR A 204 -6.94 15.53 -12.11
C THR A 204 -6.41 15.22 -13.52
N GLU A 205 -5.36 14.41 -13.65
CA GLU A 205 -4.83 13.96 -14.95
C GLU A 205 -5.88 13.21 -15.77
N ARG A 206 -6.61 12.27 -15.15
CA ARG A 206 -7.71 11.53 -15.78
C ARG A 206 -8.80 12.47 -16.30
N ASP A 207 -9.18 13.46 -15.52
CA ASP A 207 -10.28 14.38 -15.88
C ASP A 207 -9.86 15.33 -17.02
N GLN A 208 -8.59 15.76 -17.06
CA GLN A 208 -8.01 16.48 -18.21
C GLN A 208 -7.98 15.63 -19.49
N LEU A 209 -7.61 14.35 -19.38
CA LEU A 209 -7.64 13.41 -20.51
C LEU A 209 -9.07 13.16 -21.01
N GLN A 210 -10.04 13.03 -20.09
CA GLN A 210 -11.45 12.87 -20.46
C GLN A 210 -12.00 14.09 -21.22
N ASN A 211 -11.67 15.31 -20.77
CA ASN A 211 -12.03 16.53 -21.48
C ASN A 211 -11.39 16.60 -22.88
N SER A 212 -10.12 16.22 -22.99
CA SER A 212 -9.41 16.14 -24.28
C SER A 212 -10.04 15.11 -25.23
N LEU A 213 -10.48 13.96 -24.71
CA LEU A 213 -11.18 12.92 -25.47
C LEU A 213 -12.57 13.40 -25.96
N ASN A 214 -13.31 14.11 -25.12
CA ASN A 214 -14.61 14.70 -25.47
C ASN A 214 -14.47 15.73 -26.60
N THR A 215 -13.43 16.58 -26.54
CA THR A 215 -13.10 17.55 -27.61
C THR A 215 -12.78 16.83 -28.92
N ARG A 216 -11.85 15.87 -28.92
CA ARG A 216 -11.49 15.09 -30.12
C ARG A 216 -12.68 14.31 -30.71
N THR A 217 -13.59 13.83 -29.87
CA THR A 217 -14.82 13.15 -30.32
C THR A 217 -15.75 14.12 -31.06
N THR A 218 -15.82 15.37 -30.60
CA THR A 218 -16.60 16.44 -31.25
C THR A 218 -15.98 16.85 -32.59
N GLU A 219 -14.66 17.08 -32.63
CA GLU A 219 -13.89 17.35 -33.86
C GLU A 219 -14.07 16.24 -34.90
N LYS A 220 -13.94 14.97 -34.49
CA LYS A 220 -14.16 13.80 -35.36
C LYS A 220 -15.56 13.80 -35.97
N LYS A 221 -16.60 14.12 -35.19
CA LYS A 221 -17.99 14.22 -35.67
C LYS A 221 -18.16 15.35 -36.69
N GLN A 222 -17.53 16.51 -36.46
CA GLN A 222 -17.54 17.63 -37.41
C GLN A 222 -16.84 17.26 -38.73
N LEU A 223 -15.66 16.62 -38.66
CA LEU A 223 -14.93 16.14 -39.83
C LEU A 223 -15.73 15.10 -40.62
N GLN A 224 -16.41 14.17 -39.95
CA GLN A 224 -17.29 13.18 -40.58
C GLN A 224 -18.48 13.82 -41.31
N ASN A 225 -19.08 14.87 -40.73
CA ASN A 225 -20.14 15.66 -41.38
C ASN A 225 -19.61 16.44 -42.60
N SER A 226 -18.41 17.00 -42.53
CA SER A 226 -17.76 17.67 -43.66
C SER A 226 -17.44 16.67 -44.79
N LEU A 227 -16.90 15.50 -44.44
CA LEU A 227 -16.56 14.44 -45.38
C LEU A 227 -17.80 13.92 -46.12
N THR A 228 -18.87 13.59 -45.41
CA THR A 228 -20.14 13.14 -46.03
C THR A 228 -20.75 14.19 -46.95
N THR A 229 -20.62 15.48 -46.62
CA THR A 229 -21.03 16.60 -47.50
C THR A 229 -20.18 16.68 -48.76
N LYS A 230 -18.85 16.56 -48.64
CA LYS A 230 -17.93 16.54 -49.79
C LYS A 230 -18.14 15.32 -50.69
N THR A 231 -18.45 14.15 -50.13
CA THR A 231 -18.80 12.96 -50.90
C THR A 231 -20.05 13.20 -51.74
N LYS A 232 -21.14 13.72 -51.15
CA LYS A 232 -22.37 14.07 -51.90
C LYS A 232 -22.08 15.04 -53.05
N ALA A 233 -21.27 16.07 -52.83
CA ALA A 233 -20.88 17.02 -53.87
C ALA A 233 -20.04 16.36 -54.99
N LYS A 234 -19.13 15.43 -54.63
CA LYS A 234 -18.38 14.63 -55.60
C LYS A 234 -19.32 13.75 -56.44
N ASP A 235 -20.29 13.08 -55.82
CA ASP A 235 -21.24 12.21 -56.52
C ASP A 235 -22.15 13.01 -57.48
N GLN A 236 -22.57 14.22 -57.07
CA GLN A 236 -23.27 15.16 -57.94
C GLN A 236 -22.43 15.56 -59.15
N LEU A 237 -21.16 15.97 -58.94
CA LEU A 237 -20.24 16.32 -60.03
C LEU A 237 -19.97 15.12 -60.96
N GLN A 238 -19.84 13.92 -60.41
CA GLN A 238 -19.68 12.69 -61.20
C GLN A 238 -20.90 12.45 -62.10
N ASN A 239 -22.11 12.59 -61.56
CA ASN A 239 -23.34 12.47 -62.33
C ASN A 239 -23.39 13.50 -63.47
N THR A 240 -23.15 14.79 -63.19
CA THR A 240 -23.08 15.85 -64.20
C THR A 240 -22.05 15.54 -65.28
N LEU A 241 -20.86 15.04 -64.91
CA LEU A 241 -19.82 14.65 -65.87
C LEU A 241 -20.26 13.48 -66.77
N THR A 242 -21.02 12.51 -66.26
CA THR A 242 -21.62 11.47 -67.13
C THR A 242 -22.71 12.01 -68.05
N THR A 243 -23.45 13.05 -67.66
CA THR A 243 -24.46 13.69 -68.53
C THR A 243 -23.77 14.45 -69.66
N ILE A 244 -22.79 15.30 -69.35
CA ILE A 244 -22.01 16.06 -70.35
C ILE A 244 -21.30 15.11 -71.33
N ALA A 245 -20.80 13.96 -70.87
CA ALA A 245 -20.23 12.95 -71.75
C ALA A 245 -21.26 12.42 -72.77
N ARG A 246 -22.48 12.11 -72.35
CA ARG A 246 -23.57 11.67 -73.26
C ARG A 246 -23.97 12.77 -74.24
N GLU A 247 -24.08 14.02 -73.79
CA GLU A 247 -24.41 15.17 -74.64
C GLU A 247 -23.34 15.41 -75.70
N ARG A 248 -22.06 15.34 -75.32
CA ARG A 248 -20.91 15.40 -76.26
C ARG A 248 -21.01 14.30 -77.32
N ASP A 249 -21.30 13.07 -76.91
CA ASP A 249 -21.36 11.93 -77.83
C ASP A 249 -22.56 12.05 -78.79
N GLN A 250 -23.70 12.58 -78.33
CA GLN A 250 -24.84 12.95 -79.18
C GLN A 250 -24.49 14.07 -80.17
N LEU A 251 -23.82 15.13 -79.72
CA LEU A 251 -23.38 16.24 -80.58
C LEU A 251 -22.37 15.76 -81.63
N GLN A 252 -21.45 14.86 -81.27
CA GLN A 252 -20.51 14.27 -82.22
C GLN A 252 -21.22 13.46 -83.30
N ASN A 253 -22.23 12.66 -82.94
CA ASN A 253 -23.04 11.93 -83.91
C ASN A 253 -23.80 12.88 -84.86
N ASN A 254 -24.43 13.93 -84.32
CA ASN A 254 -25.12 14.94 -85.12
C ASN A 254 -24.17 15.68 -86.06
N LEU A 255 -22.94 15.98 -85.61
CA LEU A 255 -21.91 16.61 -86.43
C LEU A 255 -21.47 15.69 -87.58
N ASN A 256 -21.25 14.40 -87.32
CA ASN A 256 -20.91 13.41 -88.34
C ASN A 256 -22.02 13.28 -89.41
N THR A 257 -23.29 13.25 -88.99
CA THR A 257 -24.44 13.27 -89.92
C THR A 257 -24.44 14.53 -90.78
N ARG A 258 -24.29 15.71 -90.16
CA ARG A 258 -24.26 17.00 -90.88
C ARG A 258 -23.06 17.15 -91.82
N THR A 259 -21.91 16.56 -91.49
CA THR A 259 -20.77 16.43 -92.40
C THR A 259 -21.13 15.58 -93.61
N THR A 260 -21.78 14.43 -93.40
CA THR A 260 -22.23 13.53 -94.48
C THR A 260 -23.24 14.22 -95.41
N GLU A 261 -24.24 14.91 -94.86
CA GLU A 261 -25.22 15.70 -95.62
C GLU A 261 -24.56 16.81 -96.46
N ARG A 262 -23.61 17.55 -95.86
CA ARG A 262 -22.82 18.58 -96.56
C ARG A 262 -22.06 17.98 -97.75
N ASP A 263 -21.43 16.83 -97.56
CA ASP A 263 -20.59 16.20 -98.60
C ASP A 263 -21.46 15.64 -99.74
N GLN A 264 -22.66 15.12 -99.44
CA GLN A 264 -23.67 14.76 -100.43
C GLN A 264 -24.16 15.97 -101.24
N LEU A 265 -24.44 17.09 -100.57
CA LEU A 265 -24.84 18.34 -101.22
C LEU A 265 -23.71 18.92 -102.09
N GLN A 266 -22.47 18.85 -101.63
CA GLN A 266 -21.30 19.29 -102.40
C GLN A 266 -21.13 18.45 -103.67
N ASN A 267 -21.26 17.13 -103.58
CA ASN A 267 -21.24 16.25 -104.76
C ASN A 267 -22.37 16.59 -105.73
N SER A 268 -23.59 16.81 -105.23
CA SER A 268 -24.75 17.21 -106.04
C SER A 268 -24.53 18.56 -106.75
N LEU A 269 -23.91 19.52 -106.07
CA LEU A 269 -23.55 20.83 -106.61
C LEU A 269 -22.46 20.73 -107.70
N ASN A 270 -21.46 19.86 -107.50
CA ASN A 270 -20.41 19.60 -108.50
C ASN A 270 -21.01 18.98 -109.78
N THR A 271 -21.95 18.03 -109.64
CA THR A 271 -22.69 17.44 -110.77
C THR A 271 -23.51 18.50 -111.50
N ARG A 272 -24.31 19.31 -110.78
CA ARG A 272 -25.12 20.40 -111.38
C ARG A 272 -24.27 21.45 -112.07
N THR A 273 -23.09 21.77 -111.53
CA THR A 273 -22.11 22.66 -112.18
C THR A 273 -21.63 22.06 -113.49
N THR A 274 -21.29 20.76 -113.51
CA THR A 274 -20.85 20.06 -114.72
C THR A 274 -21.95 20.02 -115.80
N GLU A 275 -23.19 19.71 -115.43
CA GLU A 275 -24.35 19.74 -116.33
C GLU A 275 -24.59 21.15 -116.92
N ARG A 276 -24.51 22.19 -116.08
CA ARG A 276 -24.63 23.59 -116.52
C ARG A 276 -23.55 23.94 -117.55
N ASP A 277 -22.31 23.53 -117.31
CA ASP A 277 -21.17 23.85 -118.19
C ASP A 277 -21.29 23.11 -119.53
N GLN A 278 -21.80 21.86 -119.53
CA GLN A 278 -22.17 21.13 -120.73
C GLN A 278 -23.28 21.85 -121.52
N LEU A 279 -24.35 22.27 -120.85
CA LEU A 279 -25.46 23.01 -121.48
C LEU A 279 -24.99 24.37 -122.05
N GLN A 280 -24.09 25.07 -121.34
CA GLN A 280 -23.51 26.32 -121.82
C GLN A 280 -22.68 26.11 -123.09
N ASN A 281 -21.89 25.03 -123.17
CA ASN A 281 -21.12 24.69 -124.37
C ASN A 281 -22.04 24.35 -125.56
N SER A 282 -23.11 23.58 -125.32
CA SER A 282 -24.14 23.32 -126.34
C SER A 282 -24.83 24.61 -126.82
N LEU A 283 -25.22 25.50 -125.90
CA LEU A 283 -25.83 26.80 -126.22
C LEU A 283 -24.90 27.66 -127.09
N ASN A 284 -23.61 27.75 -126.72
CA ASN A 284 -22.60 28.48 -127.48
C ASN A 284 -22.42 27.89 -128.90
N THR A 285 -22.51 26.57 -129.03
CA THR A 285 -22.40 25.86 -130.32
C THR A 285 -23.61 26.17 -131.21
N THR A 286 -24.84 26.02 -130.70
CA THR A 286 -26.07 26.37 -131.43
C THR A 286 -26.15 27.86 -131.77
N ALA A 287 -25.63 28.75 -130.91
CA ALA A 287 -25.51 30.17 -131.23
C ALA A 287 -24.58 30.41 -132.43
N SER A 288 -23.42 29.75 -132.48
CA SER A 288 -22.50 29.81 -133.64
C SER A 288 -23.15 29.29 -134.93
N GLU A 289 -23.86 28.15 -134.87
CA GLU A 289 -24.60 27.59 -136.03
C GLU A 289 -25.69 28.55 -136.54
N ARG A 290 -26.47 29.14 -135.63
CA ARG A 290 -27.48 30.15 -135.95
C ARG A 290 -26.85 31.35 -136.66
N ASP A 291 -25.73 31.86 -136.15
CA ASP A 291 -25.07 33.06 -136.69
C ASP A 291 -24.45 32.79 -138.07
N GLN A 292 -23.94 31.56 -138.30
CA GLN A 292 -23.52 31.09 -139.63
C GLN A 292 -24.69 31.05 -140.62
N LEU A 293 -25.85 30.50 -140.20
CA LEU A 293 -27.05 30.43 -141.05
C LEU A 293 -27.62 31.82 -141.37
N GLN A 294 -27.65 32.74 -140.40
CA GLN A 294 -28.07 34.13 -140.62
C GLN A 294 -27.19 34.84 -141.65
N ASN A 295 -25.87 34.66 -141.57
CA ASN A 295 -24.93 35.21 -142.56
C ASN A 295 -25.19 34.66 -143.97
N ARG A 296 -25.45 33.35 -144.11
CA ARG A 296 -25.83 32.74 -145.40
C ARG A 296 -27.14 33.32 -145.94
N LEU A 297 -28.15 33.51 -145.09
CA LEU A 297 -29.46 34.06 -145.50
C LEU A 297 -29.32 35.50 -146.04
N ARG A 298 -28.51 36.32 -145.35
CA ARG A 298 -28.23 37.71 -145.72
C ARG A 298 -27.62 37.85 -147.11
N PHE A 299 -26.77 36.91 -147.52
CA PHE A 299 -26.19 36.88 -148.86
C PHE A 299 -27.26 36.64 -149.94
N TYR A 300 -28.10 35.62 -149.77
CA TYR A 300 -29.19 35.32 -150.71
C TYR A 300 -30.22 36.45 -150.83
N GLN A 301 -30.50 37.17 -149.75
CA GLN A 301 -31.52 38.23 -149.72
C GLN A 301 -31.06 39.58 -150.31
N LYS A 302 -29.76 39.78 -150.61
CA LYS A 302 -29.25 41.05 -151.16
C LYS A 302 -30.01 41.46 -152.44
N PRO A 303 -30.64 42.66 -152.51
CA PRO A 303 -31.35 43.10 -153.69
C PRO A 303 -30.39 43.47 -154.83
N CYS A 304 -30.92 43.48 -156.06
CA CYS A 304 -30.24 44.07 -157.21
C CYS A 304 -30.39 45.60 -157.22
N LEU A 305 -29.58 46.29 -158.01
CA LEU A 305 -29.72 47.73 -158.25
C LEU A 305 -31.03 48.02 -158.98
N ASP A 306 -31.61 49.21 -158.78
CA ASP A 306 -32.85 49.61 -159.46
C ASP A 306 -32.70 49.53 -160.99
N GLY A 307 -33.74 48.99 -161.65
CA GLY A 307 -33.71 48.67 -163.08
C GLY A 307 -33.06 47.32 -163.45
N TRP A 308 -32.41 46.63 -162.50
CA TRP A 308 -31.89 45.28 -162.69
C TRP A 308 -32.86 44.23 -162.14
N TRP A 309 -33.11 43.20 -162.92
CA TRP A 309 -33.96 42.08 -162.56
C TRP A 309 -33.15 41.02 -161.81
N LYS A 310 -33.67 40.50 -160.70
CA LYS A 310 -32.99 39.47 -159.91
C LYS A 310 -33.41 38.07 -160.33
N PHE A 311 -32.44 37.18 -160.53
CA PHE A 311 -32.67 35.74 -160.60
C PHE A 311 -31.57 35.00 -159.82
N GLY A 312 -31.97 34.17 -158.85
CA GLY A 312 -31.03 33.56 -157.89
C GLY A 312 -30.25 34.61 -157.10
N THR A 313 -28.93 34.53 -157.15
CA THR A 313 -27.98 35.52 -156.58
C THR A 313 -27.47 36.55 -157.61
N SER A 314 -27.92 36.45 -158.86
CA SER A 314 -27.46 37.25 -159.99
C SER A 314 -28.45 38.36 -160.37
N CYS A 315 -27.92 39.41 -160.98
CA CYS A 315 -28.66 40.59 -161.40
C CYS A 315 -28.51 40.79 -162.91
N TYR A 316 -29.60 41.06 -163.60
CA TYR A 316 -29.68 41.09 -165.05
C TYR A 316 -30.26 42.42 -165.54
N PHE A 317 -29.58 43.09 -166.45
CA PHE A 317 -30.03 44.34 -167.06
C PHE A 317 -30.38 44.14 -168.53
N VAL A 318 -31.51 44.69 -168.96
CA VAL A 318 -31.96 44.65 -170.36
C VAL A 318 -31.99 46.06 -170.90
N SER A 319 -31.02 46.38 -171.76
CA SER A 319 -30.93 47.69 -172.42
C SER A 319 -32.21 48.03 -173.18
N SER A 320 -32.61 49.29 -173.13
CA SER A 320 -33.75 49.83 -173.90
C SER A 320 -33.37 50.24 -175.33
N THR A 321 -32.08 50.44 -175.62
CA THR A 321 -31.58 50.85 -176.93
C THR A 321 -30.93 49.69 -177.68
N MET A 322 -31.35 49.48 -178.93
CA MET A 322 -30.78 48.46 -179.81
C MET A 322 -29.50 49.00 -180.48
N ASP A 323 -28.35 48.52 -180.02
CA ASP A 323 -27.05 48.74 -180.66
C ASP A 323 -26.66 47.51 -181.49
N THR A 324 -25.58 47.61 -182.26
CA THR A 324 -24.81 46.47 -182.78
C THR A 324 -24.32 45.58 -181.63
N GLY A 325 -24.19 44.26 -181.86
CA GLY A 325 -23.83 43.32 -180.79
C GLY A 325 -22.52 43.67 -180.04
N GLY A 326 -21.52 44.18 -180.76
CA GLY A 326 -20.25 44.65 -180.16
C GLY A 326 -20.40 45.94 -179.34
N GLY A 327 -21.26 46.87 -179.77
CA GLY A 327 -21.59 48.07 -178.99
C GLY A 327 -22.35 47.72 -177.70
N GLY A 328 -23.32 46.80 -177.80
CA GLY A 328 -24.08 46.26 -176.67
C GLY A 328 -23.19 45.63 -175.59
N GLN A 329 -22.18 44.84 -175.96
CA GLN A 329 -21.23 44.29 -174.98
C GLN A 329 -20.43 45.38 -174.26
N LYS A 330 -19.93 46.36 -175.01
CA LYS A 330 -19.13 47.47 -174.43
C LYS A 330 -19.96 48.31 -173.46
N ALA A 331 -21.23 48.55 -173.77
CA ALA A 331 -22.18 49.21 -172.87
C ALA A 331 -22.46 48.39 -171.61
N CYS A 332 -22.65 47.06 -171.74
CA CYS A 332 -22.87 46.18 -170.59
C CYS A 332 -21.69 46.19 -169.61
N ARG A 333 -20.46 46.09 -170.13
CA ARG A 333 -19.22 46.20 -169.35
C ARG A 333 -19.03 47.57 -168.70
N ALA A 334 -19.40 48.66 -169.38
CA ALA A 334 -19.38 50.00 -168.80
C ALA A 334 -20.35 50.15 -167.61
N MET A 335 -21.43 49.36 -167.57
CA MET A 335 -22.36 49.27 -166.43
C MET A 335 -21.93 48.24 -165.37
N GLY A 336 -20.71 47.69 -165.47
CA GLY A 336 -20.19 46.68 -164.54
C GLY A 336 -20.78 45.27 -164.71
N GLY A 337 -21.53 45.03 -165.79
CA GLY A 337 -22.04 43.71 -166.15
C GLY A 337 -21.22 43.03 -167.24
N GLU A 338 -21.65 41.84 -167.64
CA GLU A 338 -21.18 41.13 -168.83
C GLU A 338 -22.41 40.65 -169.62
N LEU A 339 -22.28 40.44 -170.93
CA LEU A 339 -23.40 39.87 -171.69
C LEU A 339 -23.78 38.50 -171.13
N VAL A 340 -25.09 38.27 -170.95
CA VAL A 340 -25.60 37.08 -170.26
C VAL A 340 -25.17 35.78 -170.95
N ILE A 341 -24.61 34.88 -170.15
CA ILE A 341 -24.36 33.47 -170.47
C ILE A 341 -25.44 32.69 -169.73
N ILE A 342 -26.20 31.88 -170.45
CA ILE A 342 -27.35 31.17 -169.88
C ILE A 342 -26.88 29.80 -169.40
N ASN A 343 -26.88 29.59 -168.08
CA ASN A 343 -26.32 28.41 -167.41
C ASN A 343 -27.38 27.41 -166.94
N SER A 344 -28.66 27.82 -166.85
CA SER A 344 -29.77 26.94 -166.46
C SER A 344 -31.00 27.15 -167.33
N ARG A 345 -31.88 26.14 -167.40
CA ARG A 345 -33.15 26.22 -168.14
C ARG A 345 -34.09 27.27 -167.53
N GLU A 346 -34.06 27.41 -166.21
CA GLU A 346 -34.83 28.40 -165.46
C GLU A 346 -34.32 29.82 -165.75
N GLU A 347 -32.99 29.99 -165.83
CA GLU A 347 -32.37 31.24 -166.29
C GLU A 347 -32.78 31.55 -167.73
N GLN A 348 -32.78 30.56 -168.63
CA GLN A 348 -33.23 30.73 -170.02
C GLN A 348 -34.68 31.19 -170.11
N ILE A 349 -35.58 30.58 -169.32
CA ILE A 349 -36.99 30.95 -169.23
C ILE A 349 -37.14 32.38 -168.70
N PHE A 350 -36.37 32.76 -167.68
CA PHE A 350 -36.34 34.10 -167.12
C PHE A 350 -35.89 35.15 -168.16
N ILE A 351 -34.78 34.91 -168.88
CA ILE A 351 -34.32 35.80 -169.96
C ILE A 351 -35.34 35.90 -171.10
N HIS A 352 -35.94 34.78 -171.52
CA HIS A 352 -36.96 34.77 -172.56
C HIS A 352 -38.23 35.54 -172.13
N GLY A 353 -38.53 35.56 -170.83
CA GLY A 353 -39.63 36.31 -170.22
C GLY A 353 -39.62 37.81 -170.51
N PHE A 354 -38.46 38.41 -170.85
CA PHE A 354 -38.37 39.81 -171.23
C PHE A 354 -39.03 40.15 -172.58
N LYS A 355 -39.33 39.15 -173.43
CA LYS A 355 -40.03 39.30 -174.74
C LYS A 355 -39.44 40.39 -175.64
N LYS A 356 -38.14 40.62 -175.55
CA LYS A 356 -37.38 41.57 -176.38
C LYS A 356 -36.33 40.80 -177.17
N ASN A 357 -36.10 41.21 -178.42
CA ASN A 357 -34.94 40.78 -179.18
C ASN A 357 -33.70 41.47 -178.58
N VAL A 358 -32.93 40.73 -177.81
CA VAL A 358 -31.76 41.23 -177.08
C VAL A 358 -30.49 40.53 -177.56
N TRP A 359 -29.38 41.26 -177.62
CA TRP A 359 -28.06 40.64 -177.74
C TRP A 359 -27.70 39.98 -176.41
N ILE A 360 -27.79 38.65 -176.38
CA ILE A 360 -27.19 37.83 -175.32
C ILE A 360 -25.72 37.58 -175.63
N GLY A 361 -24.97 36.96 -174.72
CA GLY A 361 -23.53 36.70 -174.87
C GLY A 361 -23.14 35.68 -175.94
N ILE A 362 -23.97 35.41 -176.95
CA ILE A 362 -23.69 34.46 -178.03
C ILE A 362 -23.16 35.19 -179.28
N TYR A 363 -22.09 34.68 -179.87
CA TYR A 363 -21.54 35.18 -181.14
C TYR A 363 -21.08 34.04 -182.04
N LYS A 364 -20.93 34.31 -183.34
CA LYS A 364 -20.52 33.32 -184.34
C LYS A 364 -19.15 33.68 -184.90
N GLU A 365 -18.21 32.75 -184.81
CA GLU A 365 -16.81 32.93 -185.20
C GLU A 365 -16.35 31.74 -186.04
N TYR A 366 -15.79 31.97 -187.23
CA TYR A 366 -15.36 30.92 -188.18
C TYR A 366 -16.40 29.81 -188.43
N GLY A 367 -17.69 30.14 -188.36
CA GLY A 367 -18.80 29.20 -188.55
C GLY A 367 -19.39 28.60 -187.27
N ILE A 368 -18.71 28.69 -186.12
CA ILE A 368 -19.08 28.08 -184.84
C ILE A 368 -19.72 29.13 -183.91
N TRP A 369 -20.79 28.76 -183.20
CA TRP A 369 -21.38 29.60 -182.15
C TRP A 369 -20.66 29.39 -180.80
N LYS A 370 -20.38 30.49 -180.08
CA LYS A 370 -19.71 30.51 -178.77
C LYS A 370 -20.37 31.53 -177.84
N TRP A 371 -20.17 31.35 -176.54
CA TRP A 371 -20.47 32.36 -175.52
C TRP A 371 -19.28 33.31 -175.30
N VAL A 372 -19.52 34.50 -174.73
CA VAL A 372 -18.51 35.56 -174.47
C VAL A 372 -17.38 35.17 -173.51
N ASP A 373 -17.50 34.08 -172.77
CA ASP A 373 -16.44 33.47 -171.95
C ASP A 373 -15.58 32.44 -172.73
N ASN A 374 -15.84 32.28 -174.03
CA ASN A 374 -15.31 31.26 -174.94
C ASN A 374 -15.82 29.82 -174.72
N THR A 375 -16.85 29.61 -173.90
CA THR A 375 -17.49 28.28 -173.84
C THR A 375 -18.27 28.01 -175.15
N PRO A 376 -18.26 26.75 -175.65
CA PRO A 376 -18.96 26.41 -176.89
C PRO A 376 -20.48 26.50 -176.69
N PHE A 377 -21.20 27.05 -177.67
CA PHE A 377 -22.66 27.08 -177.61
C PHE A 377 -23.22 25.69 -177.85
N ASN A 378 -23.75 25.07 -176.80
CA ASN A 378 -24.37 23.76 -176.84
C ASN A 378 -25.89 23.93 -176.81
N THR A 379 -26.60 23.49 -177.87
CA THR A 379 -28.06 23.47 -177.88
C THR A 379 -28.56 22.48 -176.84
N THR A 380 -29.16 23.00 -175.76
CA THR A 380 -29.66 22.26 -174.59
C THR A 380 -31.14 22.55 -174.39
#